data_AF-A0A0E2BA60-F1
#
_entry.id   AF-A0A0E2BA60-F1
#
_cell.length_a   1.000
_cell.length_b   1.000
_cell.length_c   1.000
_cell.angle_alpha   90.00
_cell.angle_beta   90.00
_cell.angle_gamma   90.00
#
_symmetry.space_group_name_H-M   'P 1'
#
loop_
_entity.id
_entity.type
_entity.pdbx_description
1 polymer ?
#
loop_
_entity_poly.entity_id
_entity_poly.type
_entity_poly.pdbx_seq_one_letter_code
_entity_poly.pdbx_strand_id
1 'polypeptide(L)'
;MRILDYENFLKLGIIYFHAFGVVIGFLLGFSKLYSSDGFSKSYGSILQSAAFFLILNGGILFDEGSLRSESKITFGFYYGLVLYSSLAVLVCFNYLFESFDNPWIYCKRLLGITPVTILLSFLIPNLYFISFIDTLGFAISIFTFIWSLSRILKTNKS
;
A
#
# COMPACT_ATOMS: atom_id res chain seq x y z
N MET A 1 -9.75 24.98 -28.40
CA MET A 1 -8.28 24.81 -28.39
C MET A 1 -7.69 24.92 -26.98
N ARG A 2 -7.81 26.04 -26.26
CA ARG A 2 -7.18 26.23 -24.92
C ARG A 2 -7.57 25.25 -23.80
N ILE A 3 -8.80 24.73 -23.79
CA ILE A 3 -9.27 23.80 -22.75
C ILE A 3 -8.62 22.41 -22.92
N LEU A 4 -8.38 21.98 -24.15
CA LEU A 4 -7.74 20.69 -24.47
C LEU A 4 -6.26 20.68 -24.05
N ASP A 5 -5.56 21.81 -24.21
CA ASP A 5 -4.18 21.99 -23.76
C ASP A 5 -4.07 21.99 -22.23
N TYR A 6 -5.04 22.58 -21.53
CA TYR A 6 -5.06 22.60 -20.07
C TYR A 6 -5.33 21.22 -19.46
N GLU A 7 -6.28 20.46 -20.03
CA GLU A 7 -6.55 19.08 -19.61
C GLU A 7 -5.34 18.17 -19.84
N ASN A 8 -4.68 18.28 -21.00
CA ASN A 8 -3.46 17.52 -21.30
C ASN A 8 -2.30 17.90 -20.39
N PHE A 9 -2.12 19.20 -20.10
CA PHE A 9 -1.10 19.67 -19.17
C PHE A 9 -1.33 19.14 -17.74
N LEU A 10 -2.58 19.16 -17.26
CA LEU A 10 -2.95 18.60 -15.96
C LEU A 10 -2.71 17.09 -15.90
N LYS A 11 -3.14 16.33 -16.92
CA LYS A 11 -2.90 14.88 -17.00
C LYS A 11 -1.40 14.58 -16.97
N LEU A 12 -0.61 15.33 -17.74
CA LEU A 12 0.84 15.19 -17.78
C LEU A 12 1.46 15.49 -16.40
N GLY A 13 1.01 16.56 -15.74
CA GLY A 13 1.45 16.92 -14.39
C GLY A 13 1.14 15.85 -13.35
N ILE A 14 -0.05 15.26 -13.39
CA ILE A 14 -0.47 14.16 -12.50
C ILE A 14 0.41 12.92 -12.73
N ILE A 15 0.68 12.55 -13.99
CA ILE A 15 1.55 11.41 -14.32
C ILE A 15 2.97 11.63 -13.79
N TYR A 16 3.57 12.81 -14.01
CA TYR A 16 4.91 13.10 -13.51
C TYR A 16 4.98 13.11 -11.99
N PHE A 17 3.98 13.70 -11.32
CA PHE A 17 3.94 13.73 -9.86
C PHE A 17 3.76 12.32 -9.27
N HIS A 18 2.89 11.51 -9.87
CA HIS A 18 2.71 10.11 -9.51
C HIS A 18 4.00 9.31 -9.68
N ALA A 19 4.63 9.40 -10.86
CA ALA A 19 5.89 8.70 -11.16
C ALA A 19 7.01 9.12 -10.20
N PHE A 20 7.11 10.42 -9.89
CA PHE A 20 8.08 10.94 -8.93
C PHE A 20 7.85 10.38 -7.52
N GLY A 21 6.61 10.39 -7.03
CA GLY A 21 6.24 9.81 -5.74
C GLY A 21 6.55 8.31 -5.66
N VAL A 22 6.25 7.58 -6.72
CA VAL A 22 6.58 6.14 -6.86
C VAL A 22 8.08 5.90 -6.79
N VAL A 23 8.89 6.64 -7.55
CA VAL A 23 10.36 6.47 -7.58
C VAL A 23 10.97 6.76 -6.21
N ILE A 24 10.55 7.84 -5.55
CA ILE A 24 11.01 8.16 -4.20
C ILE A 24 10.62 7.06 -3.21
N GLY A 25 9.36 6.63 -3.23
CA GLY A 25 8.86 5.56 -2.36
C GLY A 25 9.63 4.26 -2.56
N PHE A 26 9.93 3.91 -3.82
CA PHE A 26 10.72 2.73 -4.17
C PHE A 26 12.16 2.82 -3.65
N LEU A 27 12.87 3.94 -3.90
CA LEU A 27 14.25 4.12 -3.47
C LEU A 27 14.39 4.14 -1.94
N LEU A 28 13.49 4.86 -1.25
CA LEU A 28 13.45 4.89 0.22
C LEU A 28 13.07 3.52 0.79
N GLY A 29 12.11 2.84 0.18
CA GLY A 29 11.71 1.47 0.55
C GLY A 29 12.89 0.51 0.50
N PHE A 30 13.63 0.48 -0.62
CA PHE A 30 14.85 -0.30 -0.77
C PHE A 30 15.90 0.07 0.27
N SER A 31 16.20 1.36 0.43
CA SER A 31 17.18 1.82 1.42
C SER A 31 16.86 1.32 2.84
N LYS A 32 15.59 1.36 3.23
CA LYS A 32 15.14 0.92 4.57
C LYS A 32 15.04 -0.59 4.72
N LEU A 33 14.72 -1.33 3.65
CA LEU A 33 14.73 -2.80 3.63
C LEU A 33 16.10 -3.41 3.96
N TYR A 34 17.19 -2.73 3.60
CA TYR A 34 18.56 -3.16 3.89
C TYR A 34 19.15 -2.59 5.19
N SER A 35 18.35 -1.86 5.98
CA SER A 35 18.78 -1.38 7.31
C SER A 35 19.07 -2.54 8.27
N SER A 36 19.77 -2.28 9.37
CA SER A 36 20.05 -3.29 10.40
C SER A 36 18.88 -3.53 11.36
N ASP A 37 18.01 -2.55 11.59
CA ASP A 37 16.91 -2.60 12.56
C ASP A 37 15.62 -3.20 11.97
N GLY A 38 14.91 -4.03 12.76
CA GLY A 38 13.69 -4.71 12.32
C GLY A 38 12.53 -3.76 11.98
N PHE A 39 12.48 -2.59 12.63
CA PHE A 39 11.48 -1.57 12.35
C PHE A 39 11.69 -0.95 10.97
N SER A 40 12.88 -0.48 10.63
CA SER A 40 13.19 0.07 9.31
C SER A 40 13.01 -0.96 8.20
N LYS A 41 13.35 -2.24 8.43
CA LYS A 41 13.04 -3.29 7.45
C LYS A 41 11.55 -3.41 7.17
N SER A 42 10.74 -3.39 8.22
CA SER A 42 9.28 -3.47 8.13
C SER A 42 8.69 -2.22 7.47
N TYR A 43 9.23 -1.05 7.80
CA TYR A 43 8.84 0.21 7.17
C TYR A 43 9.21 0.23 5.69
N GLY A 44 10.41 -0.24 5.35
CA GLY A 44 10.87 -0.38 3.97
C GLY A 44 9.99 -1.33 3.17
N SER A 45 9.54 -2.45 3.75
CA SER A 45 8.65 -3.39 3.06
C SER A 45 7.25 -2.83 2.81
N ILE A 46 6.73 -2.00 3.73
CA ILE A 46 5.48 -1.24 3.53
C ILE A 46 5.63 -0.29 2.35
N LEU A 47 6.69 0.53 2.34
CA LEU A 47 6.96 1.49 1.26
C LEU A 47 7.12 0.80 -0.09
N GLN A 48 7.83 -0.33 -0.11
CA GLN A 48 8.03 -1.11 -1.31
C GLN A 48 6.70 -1.67 -1.85
N SER A 49 5.85 -2.21 -0.97
CA SER A 49 4.53 -2.72 -1.36
C SER A 49 3.62 -1.62 -1.87
N ALA A 50 3.62 -0.44 -1.23
CA ALA A 50 2.86 0.73 -1.66
C ALA A 50 3.36 1.26 -3.02
N ALA A 51 4.67 1.31 -3.24
CA ALA A 51 5.26 1.71 -4.52
C ALA A 51 4.87 0.72 -5.63
N PHE A 52 4.98 -0.59 -5.40
CA PHE A 52 4.53 -1.60 -6.37
C PHE A 52 3.04 -1.51 -6.66
N PHE A 53 2.20 -1.28 -5.65
CA PHE A 53 0.78 -1.03 -5.84
C PHE A 53 0.52 0.18 -6.75
N LEU A 54 1.19 1.30 -6.51
CA LEU A 54 1.02 2.53 -7.30
C LEU A 54 1.53 2.38 -8.74
N ILE A 55 2.59 1.60 -8.96
CA ILE A 55 3.07 1.24 -10.32
C ILE A 55 1.99 0.46 -11.07
N LEU A 56 1.35 -0.50 -10.40
CA LEU A 56 0.32 -1.34 -10.99
C LEU A 56 -1.00 -0.57 -11.19
N ASN A 57 -1.36 0.34 -10.30
CA ASN A 57 -2.62 1.10 -10.34
C ASN A 57 -2.59 2.23 -11.38
N GLY A 58 -1.47 2.94 -11.52
CA GLY A 58 -1.42 4.23 -12.24
C GLY A 58 -1.13 4.17 -13.74
N GLY A 59 -1.45 3.08 -14.45
CA GLY A 59 -1.25 3.07 -15.91
C GLY A 59 0.20 2.83 -16.39
N ILE A 60 1.19 2.78 -15.49
CA ILE A 60 2.62 2.72 -15.87
C ILE A 60 2.96 1.39 -16.56
N LEU A 61 2.41 0.28 -16.07
CA LEU A 61 2.61 -1.06 -16.66
C LEU A 61 1.36 -1.64 -17.33
N PHE A 62 0.16 -1.20 -16.96
CA PHE A 62 -1.11 -1.72 -17.47
C PHE A 62 -2.13 -0.58 -17.57
N ASP A 63 -2.87 -0.48 -18.68
CA ASP A 63 -3.97 0.50 -18.80
C ASP A 63 -4.99 0.35 -17.65
N GLU A 64 -5.59 1.46 -17.19
CA GLU A 64 -6.58 1.52 -16.09
C GLU A 64 -7.77 0.53 -16.26
N GLY A 65 -8.00 0.01 -17.47
CA GLY A 65 -8.97 -1.06 -17.77
C GLY A 65 -8.41 -2.47 -18.00
N SER A 66 -7.10 -2.62 -18.26
CA SER A 66 -6.42 -3.89 -18.60
C SER A 66 -6.16 -4.77 -17.37
N LEU A 67 -5.88 -4.17 -16.21
CA LEU A 67 -5.61 -4.91 -14.97
C LEU A 67 -6.81 -5.77 -14.50
N ARG A 68 -8.01 -5.38 -14.91
CA ARG A 68 -9.27 -6.10 -14.67
C ARG A 68 -9.53 -7.24 -15.66
N SER A 69 -8.90 -7.21 -16.85
CA SER A 69 -9.23 -8.13 -17.97
C SER A 69 -8.12 -9.15 -18.28
N GLU A 70 -6.84 -8.88 -17.99
CA GLU A 70 -5.76 -9.71 -18.54
C GLU A 70 -5.36 -10.93 -17.70
N SER A 71 -5.35 -10.86 -16.36
CA SER A 71 -5.15 -12.08 -15.54
C SER A 71 -5.64 -11.97 -14.10
N LYS A 72 -6.37 -13.00 -13.63
CA LYS A 72 -6.81 -13.13 -12.22
C LYS A 72 -5.64 -13.20 -11.23
N ILE A 73 -4.47 -13.65 -11.70
CA ILE A 73 -3.23 -13.73 -10.90
C ILE A 73 -2.72 -12.33 -10.61
N THR A 74 -2.54 -11.48 -11.63
CA THR A 74 -2.09 -10.10 -11.46
C THR A 74 -3.06 -9.32 -10.57
N PHE A 75 -4.37 -9.53 -10.77
CA PHE A 75 -5.42 -8.93 -9.95
C PHE A 75 -5.34 -9.37 -8.47
N GLY A 76 -5.19 -10.66 -8.20
CA GLY A 76 -5.06 -11.17 -6.83
C GLY A 76 -3.74 -10.78 -6.15
N PHE A 77 -2.66 -10.66 -6.92
CA PHE A 77 -1.37 -10.16 -6.45
C PHE A 77 -1.45 -8.68 -6.09
N TYR A 78 -2.10 -7.88 -6.93
CA TYR A 78 -2.35 -6.46 -6.71
C TYR A 78 -3.06 -6.19 -5.38
N TYR A 79 -4.21 -6.83 -5.14
CA TYR A 79 -4.92 -6.69 -3.87
C TYR A 79 -4.19 -7.36 -2.68
N GLY A 80 -3.35 -8.36 -2.96
CA GLY A 80 -2.45 -8.95 -1.98
C GLY A 80 -1.43 -7.95 -1.44
N LEU A 81 -0.85 -7.11 -2.32
CA LEU A 81 0.06 -6.04 -1.92
C LEU A 81 -0.65 -4.95 -1.10
N VAL A 82 -1.91 -4.63 -1.43
CA VAL A 82 -2.72 -3.68 -0.65
C VAL A 82 -2.90 -4.21 0.77
N LEU A 83 -3.45 -5.42 0.92
CA LEU A 83 -3.68 -6.01 2.23
C LEU A 83 -2.39 -6.17 3.02
N TYR A 84 -1.32 -6.63 2.37
CA TYR A 84 -0.01 -6.74 3.00
C TYR A 84 0.42 -5.39 3.59
N SER A 85 0.36 -4.32 2.80
CA SER A 85 0.80 -3.00 3.24
C SER A 85 -0.04 -2.48 4.41
N SER A 86 -1.37 -2.62 4.36
CA SER A 86 -2.28 -2.19 5.44
C SER A 86 -2.04 -2.97 6.74
N LEU A 87 -1.86 -4.30 6.65
CA LEU A 87 -1.60 -5.13 7.84
C LEU A 87 -0.20 -4.90 8.40
N ALA A 88 0.81 -4.71 7.54
CA ALA A 88 2.16 -4.41 7.96
C ALA A 88 2.23 -3.05 8.70
N VAL A 89 1.45 -2.05 8.26
CA VAL A 89 1.30 -0.79 8.99
C VAL A 89 0.75 -1.03 10.40
N LEU A 90 -0.30 -1.84 10.56
CA LEU A 90 -0.81 -2.21 11.90
C LEU A 90 0.24 -2.92 12.76
N VAL A 91 1.03 -3.83 12.19
CA VAL A 91 2.12 -4.50 12.91
C VAL A 91 3.17 -3.50 13.39
N CYS A 92 3.57 -2.55 12.54
CA CYS A 92 4.49 -1.48 12.93
C CYS A 92 3.92 -0.60 14.04
N PHE A 93 2.62 -0.31 14.03
CA PHE A 93 1.96 0.40 15.15
C PHE A 93 1.99 -0.43 16.44
N ASN A 94 1.68 -1.73 16.38
CA ASN A 94 1.76 -2.61 17.55
C ASN A 94 3.18 -2.73 18.12
N TYR A 95 4.22 -2.65 17.28
CA TYR A 95 5.60 -2.50 17.74
C TYR A 95 5.82 -1.17 18.47
N LEU A 96 5.29 -0.05 17.97
CA LEU A 96 5.35 1.25 18.66
C LEU A 96 4.59 1.27 20.00
N PHE A 97 3.65 0.34 20.20
CA PHE A 97 2.96 0.12 21.48
C PHE A 97 3.71 -0.84 22.43
N GLU A 98 4.95 -1.22 22.11
CA GLU A 98 5.73 -2.21 22.86
C GLU A 98 5.02 -3.56 23.01
N SER A 99 4.00 -3.84 22.17
CA SER A 99 3.27 -5.11 22.18
C SER A 99 3.97 -6.20 21.36
N PHE A 100 4.92 -5.82 20.50
CA PHE A 100 5.76 -6.74 19.73
C PHE A 100 7.22 -6.32 19.79
N ASP A 101 8.13 -7.27 19.91
CA ASP A 101 9.57 -6.99 19.99
C ASP A 101 10.24 -6.79 18.63
N ASN A 102 9.72 -7.45 17.58
CA ASN A 102 10.32 -7.38 16.25
C ASN A 102 9.26 -7.42 15.14
N PRO A 103 8.91 -6.26 14.55
CA PRO A 103 7.84 -6.18 13.56
C PRO A 103 8.21 -6.93 12.27
N TRP A 104 9.51 -7.10 11.99
CA TRP A 104 9.99 -7.73 10.76
C TRP A 104 9.61 -9.20 10.66
N ILE A 105 9.57 -9.92 11.79
CA ILE A 105 9.19 -11.33 11.81
C ILE A 105 7.72 -11.49 11.39
N TYR A 106 6.85 -10.63 11.91
CA TYR A 106 5.44 -10.60 11.58
C TYR A 106 5.22 -10.13 10.13
N CYS A 107 5.90 -9.08 9.69
CA CYS A 107 5.85 -8.63 8.30
C CYS A 107 6.32 -9.72 7.31
N LYS A 108 7.34 -10.52 7.65
CA LYS A 108 7.73 -11.67 6.81
C LYS A 108 6.62 -12.73 6.74
N ARG A 109 5.95 -13.02 7.86
CA ARG A 109 4.82 -13.98 7.88
C ARG A 109 3.63 -13.46 7.08
N LEU A 110 3.38 -12.15 7.11
CA LEU A 110 2.31 -11.50 6.35
C LEU A 110 2.50 -11.61 4.83
N LEU A 111 3.72 -11.82 4.32
CA LEU A 111 3.94 -12.10 2.89
C LEU A 111 3.19 -13.36 2.42
N GLY A 112 2.89 -14.29 3.34
CA GLY A 112 2.05 -15.46 3.07
C GLY A 112 0.60 -15.13 2.71
N ILE A 113 0.14 -13.89 2.93
CA ILE A 113 -1.20 -13.44 2.52
C ILE A 113 -1.28 -13.28 1.01
N THR A 114 -0.19 -12.90 0.34
CA THR A 114 -0.17 -12.70 -1.12
C THR A 114 -0.61 -13.93 -1.93
N PRO A 115 -0.10 -15.16 -1.69
CA PRO A 115 -0.62 -16.34 -2.37
C PRO A 115 -2.07 -16.66 -1.99
N VAL A 116 -2.49 -16.36 -0.75
CA VAL A 116 -3.88 -16.56 -0.31
C VAL A 116 -4.83 -15.62 -1.04
N THR A 117 -4.47 -14.35 -1.22
CA THR A 117 -5.28 -13.37 -1.95
C THR A 117 -5.34 -13.67 -3.44
N ILE A 118 -4.27 -14.23 -4.01
CA ILE A 118 -4.28 -14.78 -5.36
C ILE A 118 -5.29 -15.92 -5.44
N LEU A 119 -5.29 -16.88 -4.51
CA LEU A 119 -6.27 -17.98 -4.53
C LEU A 119 -7.71 -17.47 -4.38
N LEU A 120 -7.94 -16.53 -3.47
CA LEU A 120 -9.26 -15.92 -3.25
C LEU A 120 -9.77 -15.15 -4.47
N SER A 121 -8.89 -14.55 -5.28
CA SER A 121 -9.29 -13.86 -6.51
C SER A 121 -9.89 -14.81 -7.57
N PHE A 122 -9.61 -16.11 -7.49
CA PHE A 122 -10.25 -17.12 -8.33
C PHE A 122 -11.62 -17.56 -7.82
N LEU A 123 -11.81 -17.51 -6.49
CA LEU A 123 -13.00 -18.05 -5.80
C LEU A 123 -14.13 -17.03 -5.66
N ILE A 124 -13.80 -15.75 -5.49
CA ILE A 124 -14.76 -14.68 -5.19
C ILE A 124 -15.02 -13.84 -6.45
N PRO A 125 -16.27 -13.43 -6.73
CA PRO A 125 -16.53 -12.52 -7.83
C PRO A 125 -15.82 -11.17 -7.61
N ASN A 126 -15.18 -10.65 -8.67
CA ASN A 126 -14.28 -9.50 -8.61
C ASN A 126 -14.84 -8.31 -7.80
N LEU A 127 -16.10 -7.93 -7.98
CA LEU A 127 -16.69 -6.77 -7.28
C LEU A 127 -16.72 -6.92 -5.75
N TYR A 128 -17.09 -8.10 -5.25
CA TYR A 128 -17.12 -8.37 -3.81
C TYR A 128 -15.71 -8.41 -3.22
N PHE A 129 -14.76 -8.95 -3.98
CA PHE A 129 -13.36 -8.99 -3.58
C PHE A 129 -12.79 -7.57 -3.44
N ILE A 130 -12.96 -6.71 -4.44
CA ILE A 130 -12.51 -5.30 -4.40
C ILE A 130 -13.11 -4.59 -3.19
N SER A 131 -14.43 -4.63 -3.06
CA SER A 131 -15.16 -3.95 -1.99
C SER A 131 -14.70 -4.41 -0.60
N PHE A 132 -14.40 -5.70 -0.43
CA PHE A 132 -13.90 -6.25 0.81
C PHE A 132 -12.51 -5.70 1.17
N ILE A 133 -11.58 -5.71 0.21
CA ILE A 133 -10.20 -5.24 0.44
C ILE A 133 -10.19 -3.74 0.71
N ASP A 134 -10.96 -2.96 -0.03
CA ASP A 134 -11.04 -1.51 0.13
C ASP A 134 -11.65 -1.13 1.50
N THR A 135 -12.69 -1.86 1.93
CA THR A 135 -13.30 -1.65 3.26
C THR A 135 -12.29 -1.91 4.38
N LEU A 136 -11.49 -2.98 4.27
CA LEU A 136 -10.44 -3.28 5.23
C LEU A 136 -9.35 -2.20 5.24
N GLY A 137 -8.85 -1.81 4.06
CA GLY A 137 -7.84 -0.75 3.96
C GLY A 137 -8.32 0.57 4.55
N PHE A 138 -9.58 0.95 4.29
CA PHE A 138 -10.19 2.15 4.83
C PHE A 138 -10.36 2.09 6.35
N ALA A 139 -10.84 0.96 6.89
CA ALA A 139 -10.99 0.77 8.33
C ALA A 139 -9.65 0.89 9.07
N ILE A 140 -8.58 0.29 8.53
CA ILE A 140 -7.22 0.38 9.07
C ILE A 140 -6.73 1.84 9.02
N SER A 141 -6.96 2.53 7.91
CA SER A 141 -6.52 3.92 7.74
C SER A 141 -7.20 4.87 8.74
N ILE A 142 -8.52 4.77 8.90
CA ILE A 142 -9.27 5.55 9.90
C ILE A 142 -8.74 5.28 11.30
N PHE A 143 -8.54 4.00 11.65
CA PHE A 143 -8.03 3.62 12.96
C PHE A 143 -6.68 4.27 13.25
N THR A 144 -5.72 4.17 12.31
CA THR A 144 -4.39 4.77 12.46
C THR A 144 -4.45 6.31 12.54
N PHE A 145 -5.34 6.95 11.77
CA PHE A 145 -5.52 8.40 11.79
C PHE A 145 -6.10 8.91 13.11
N ILE A 146 -7.21 8.34 13.58
CA ILE A 146 -7.84 8.70 14.86
C ILE A 146 -6.83 8.55 16.00
N TRP A 147 -6.02 7.48 15.96
CA TRP A 147 -5.00 7.25 16.94
C TRP A 147 -3.89 8.31 16.92
N SER A 148 -3.33 8.58 15.72
CA SER A 148 -2.29 9.60 15.54
C SER A 148 -2.77 10.95 16.07
N LEU A 149 -4.02 11.33 15.76
CA LEU A 149 -4.64 12.54 16.25
C LEU A 149 -4.77 12.54 17.79
N SER A 150 -5.23 11.44 18.38
CA SER A 150 -5.38 11.30 19.83
C SER A 150 -4.05 11.44 20.58
N ARG A 151 -2.93 10.97 20.00
CA ARG A 151 -1.59 11.14 20.58
C ARG A 151 -1.14 12.60 20.55
N ILE A 152 -1.27 13.27 19.40
CA ILE A 152 -0.91 14.69 19.26
C ILE A 152 -1.73 15.56 20.23
N LEU A 153 -3.01 15.27 20.40
CA LEU A 153 -3.88 15.98 21.34
C LEU A 153 -3.53 15.71 22.81
N LYS A 154 -3.06 14.50 23.16
CA LYS A 154 -2.60 14.18 24.52
C LYS A 154 -1.23 14.79 24.83
N THR A 155 -0.31 14.83 23.87
CA THR A 155 1.02 15.43 24.06
C THR A 155 0.96 16.95 24.23
N ASN A 156 -0.03 17.63 23.62
CA ASN A 156 -0.27 19.07 23.80
C ASN A 156 -1.01 19.44 25.10
N LYS A 157 -1.45 18.45 25.88
CA LYS A 157 -2.07 18.66 27.20
C LYS A 157 -1.09 18.42 28.37
N SER A 158 0.15 18.07 28.08
CA SER A 158 1.26 17.96 29.03
C SER A 158 2.12 19.22 29.00
#